data_AF-A0A2A5SHX3-F1
#
_entry.id   AF-A0A2A5SHX3-F1
#
_cell.length_a   1.000
_cell.length_b   1.000
_cell.length_c   1.000
_cell.angle_alpha   90.00
_cell.angle_beta   90.00
_cell.angle_gamma   90.00
#
_symmetry.space_group_name_H-M   'P 1'
#
loop_
_entity.id
_entity.type
_entity.pdbx_description
1 polymer ?
#
loop_
_entity_poly.entity_id
_entity_poly.type
_entity_poly.pdbx_seq_one_letter_code
_entity_poly.pdbx_strand_id
1 'polypeptide(L)' 'MNEQNPKAKGFYEHLGFKVYKRNPIDEQGNQYPILFMHLG' A
#
# COMPACT_ATOMS: atom_id res chain seq x y z
N MET A 1 -3.41 1.44 -0.16
CA MET A 1 -3.49 0.60 -1.38
C MET A 1 -3.35 -0.87 -1.02
N ASN A 2 -3.86 -1.79 -1.82
CA ASN A 2 -3.64 -3.22 -1.59
C ASN A 2 -2.21 -3.63 -2.02
N GLU A 3 -1.47 -4.28 -1.12
CA GLU A 3 -0.11 -4.78 -1.35
C GLU A 3 -0.02 -5.76 -2.53
N GLN A 4 -1.10 -6.50 -2.78
CA GLN A 4 -1.19 -7.51 -3.84
C GLN A 4 -1.25 -6.90 -5.25
N ASN A 5 -1.29 -5.57 -5.39
CA ASN A 5 -1.21 -4.88 -6.68
C ASN A 5 0.21 -4.29 -6.89
N PRO A 6 1.17 -5.10 -7.40
CA PRO A 6 2.55 -4.64 -7.59
C PRO A 6 2.67 -3.52 -8.62
N LYS A 7 1.75 -3.45 -9.61
CA LYS A 7 1.75 -2.38 -10.61
C LYS A 7 1.43 -1.02 -9.98
N ALA A 8 0.40 -0.98 -9.13
CA ALA A 8 0.07 0.23 -8.40
C ALA A 8 1.23 0.67 -7.50
N LYS A 9 1.91 -0.28 -6.84
CA LYS A 9 3.02 0.03 -5.93
C LYS A 9 4.13 0.75 -6.68
N GLY A 10 4.56 0.17 -7.81
CA GLY A 10 5.56 0.78 -8.67
C GLY A 10 5.13 2.15 -9.19
N PHE A 11 3.85 2.33 -9.56
CA PHE A 11 3.33 3.63 -9.99
C PHE A 11 3.48 4.71 -8.91
N TYR A 12 3.07 4.43 -7.67
CA TYR A 12 3.18 5.41 -6.58
C TYR A 12 4.63 5.66 -6.15
N GLU A 13 5.49 4.63 -6.15
CA GLU A 13 6.93 4.79 -5.89
C GLU A 13 7.59 5.72 -6.91
N HIS A 14 7.24 5.62 -8.20
CA HIS A 14 7.75 6.54 -9.24
C HIS A 14 7.28 7.98 -9.06
N LEU A 15 6.11 8.18 -8.45
CA LEU A 15 5.58 9.50 -8.08
C LEU A 15 6.20 10.06 -6.79
N GLY A 16 7.14 9.34 -6.16
CA GLY A 16 7.83 9.77 -4.94
C GLY A 16 7.11 9.39 -3.65
N PHE A 17 6.06 8.57 -3.72
CA PHE A 17 5.41 8.07 -2.51
C PHE A 17 6.25 6.98 -1.85
N LYS A 18 6.23 6.95 -0.52
CA LYS A 18 6.93 5.96 0.29
C LYS A 18 5.98 5.26 1.24
N VAL A 19 6.16 3.94 1.40
CA VAL A 19 5.41 3.15 2.38
C VAL A 19 5.86 3.54 3.78
N TYR A 20 4.92 3.89 4.65
CA TYR A 20 5.21 4.19 6.06
C TYR A 20 4.48 3.26 7.04
N LYS A 21 3.46 2.54 6.58
CA LYS A 21 2.72 1.57 7.39
C LYS A 21 2.17 0.45 6.52
N ARG A 22 2.08 -0.74 7.10
CA ARG A 22 1.40 -1.92 6.55
C ARG A 22 0.41 -2.45 7.57
N ASN A 23 -0.79 -2.80 7.13
CA ASN A 23 -1.77 -3.53 7.93
C ASN A 23 -1.99 -4.91 7.27
N PRO A 24 -1.87 -6.03 8.00
CA PRO A 24 -2.08 -7.37 7.43
C PRO A 24 -3.54 -7.67 7.08
N ILE A 25 -4.48 -6.91 7.65
CA ILE A 25 -5.91 -7.02 7.41
C ILE A 25 -6.47 -5.70 6.87
N ASP A 26 -7.57 -5.78 6.13
CA ASP A 26 -8.35 -4.60 5.75
C ASP A 26 -9.29 -4.14 6.89
N GLU A 27 -10.07 -3.10 6.64
CA GLU A 27 -11.02 -2.53 7.62
C GLU A 27 -12.20 -3.47 7.93
N GLN A 28 -12.41 -4.51 7.12
CA GLN A 28 -13.45 -5.53 7.30
C GLN A 28 -12.91 -6.80 7.98
N GLY A 29 -11.61 -6.86 8.31
CA GLY A 29 -10.97 -8.01 8.94
C GLY A 29 -10.51 -9.09 7.95
N ASN A 30 -10.60 -8.84 6.64
CA ASN A 30 -10.12 -9.79 5.64
C ASN A 30 -8.60 -9.74 5.53
N GLN A 31 -7.98 -10.86 5.15
CA GLN A 31 -6.53 -10.97 4.93
C GLN A 31 -6.08 -10.34 3.60
N TYR A 32 -6.43 -9.07 3.38
CA TYR A 32 -5.97 -8.25 2.27
C TYR A 32 -5.03 -7.17 2.80
N PRO A 33 -3.70 -7.39 2.76
CA PRO A 33 -2.77 -6.43 3.33
C PRO A 33 -2.85 -5.07 2.64
N ILE A 34 -2.93 -4.01 3.45
CA ILE A 34 -2.99 -2.63 3.00
C ILE A 34 -1.68 -1.92 3.30
N LEU A 35 -1.10 -1.31 2.27
CA LEU A 35 0.01 -0.37 2.39
C LEU A 35 -0.51 1.06 2.48
N PHE A 36 0.00 1.80 3.46
CA PHE A 36 -0.19 3.23 3.59
C PHE A 36 1.06 3.92 3.08
N MET A 37 0.86 4.89 2.18
CA MET A 37 1.95 5.64 1.56
C MET A 37 1.71 7.13 1.72
N HIS A 38 2.78 7.91 1.77
CA HIS A 38 2.74 9.37 1.75
C HIS A 38 3.71 9.88 0.68
N LEU A 39 3.44 11.06 0.13
CA LEU A 39 4.41 11.76 -0.70
C LEU A 39 5.58 12.18 0.20
N GLY A 40 6.80 11.84 -0.22
CA GLY A 40 8.03 12.14 0.53
C GLY A 40 8.33 13.62 0.67
#